data_AF-A0AAP5EGG8-F1
#
_entry.id   AF-A0AAP5EGG8-F1
#
_cell.length_a   1.000
_cell.length_b   1.000
_cell.length_c   1.000
_cell.angle_alpha   90.00
_cell.angle_beta   90.00
_cell.angle_gamma   90.00
#
_symmetry.space_group_name_H-M   'P 1'
#
loop_
_entity.id
_entity.type
_entity.pdbx_description
1 polymer ?
#
loop_
_entity_poly.entity_id
_entity_poly.type
_entity_poly.pdbx_seq_one_letter_code
_entity_poly.pdbx_strand_id
1 'polypeptide(L)'
;MSDKWIPERMDVDGAHVRTLYQHGQQVFIPSLEGWKAILDDGHLGGIRMTSPDNARAFVEKYFRYEAIRLGLVLLRGRWWSFPLLCVEGHLYRVHFEDVICEHCHQRCGLSATPDTVCYAGTGLSVAEVYAEFERLGVKQCPHCSGLLRRRQTAWFAPPVVDGASS
;
A
#
# COMPACT_ATOMS: atom_id res chain seq x y z
N MET A 1 34.07 4.29 -8.12
CA MET A 1 33.67 5.10 -6.95
C MET A 1 32.28 5.59 -7.24
N SER A 2 31.28 4.88 -6.75
CA SER A 2 29.87 5.18 -7.03
C SER A 2 29.38 6.08 -5.91
N ASP A 3 29.03 7.32 -6.23
CA ASP A 3 28.37 8.24 -5.31
C ASP A 3 27.12 7.57 -4.76
N LYS A 4 27.21 7.09 -3.51
CA LYS A 4 26.03 6.75 -2.73
C LYS A 4 25.36 8.09 -2.42
N TRP A 5 24.44 8.48 -3.29
CA TRP A 5 23.46 9.51 -2.94
C TRP A 5 22.64 8.97 -1.78
N ILE A 6 23.05 9.33 -0.56
CA ILE A 6 22.25 9.21 0.64
C ILE A 6 21.34 10.44 0.56
N PRO A 7 20.03 10.31 0.32
CA PRO A 7 19.15 11.46 0.44
C PRO A 7 19.39 12.05 1.83
N GLU A 8 19.88 13.29 1.86
CA GLU A 8 19.84 14.11 3.06
C GLU A 8 18.43 13.98 3.61
N ARG A 9 18.34 13.68 4.91
CA ARG A 9 17.09 13.53 5.63
C ARG A 9 16.28 14.81 5.39
N MET A 10 15.38 14.78 4.39
CA MET A 10 14.50 15.90 4.11
C MET A 10 13.59 16.00 5.33
N ASP A 11 13.81 17.01 6.16
CA ASP A 11 12.79 17.49 7.08
C ASP A 11 11.70 18.09 6.22
N VAL A 12 10.73 17.24 5.89
CA VAL A 12 9.50 17.68 5.25
C VAL A 12 8.65 18.21 6.40
N ASP A 13 9.03 19.38 6.90
CA ASP A 13 8.36 20.08 7.98
C ASP A 13 6.90 20.28 7.63
N GLY A 14 6.05 19.57 8.36
CA GLY A 14 4.60 19.62 8.26
C GLY A 14 4.04 18.60 9.25
N ALA A 15 3.22 19.06 10.20
CA ALA A 15 2.62 18.28 11.28
C ALA A 15 1.78 17.06 10.84
N HIS A 16 1.77 16.75 9.55
CA HIS A 16 0.90 15.81 8.88
C HIS A 16 1.65 14.76 8.05
N VAL A 17 2.99 14.65 8.14
CA VAL A 17 3.77 13.60 7.45
C VAL A 17 4.62 12.83 8.45
N ARG A 18 4.33 11.54 8.62
CA ARG A 18 5.18 10.63 9.40
C ARG A 18 6.25 10.04 8.50
N THR A 19 7.48 9.93 9.01
CA THR A 19 8.57 9.25 8.28
C THR A 19 9.00 7.98 9.00
N LEU A 20 9.45 7.00 8.22
CA LEU A 20 10.11 5.80 8.72
C LEU A 20 11.14 5.29 7.70
N TYR A 21 12.02 4.41 8.14
CA TYR A 21 13.01 3.77 7.28
C TYR A 21 12.69 2.28 7.17
N GLN A 22 12.48 1.80 5.94
CA GLN A 22 12.08 0.42 5.66
C GLN A 22 12.77 -0.08 4.39
N HIS A 23 13.38 -1.27 4.45
CA HIS A 23 14.10 -1.91 3.34
C HIS A 23 15.10 -0.97 2.63
N GLY A 24 15.87 -0.21 3.41
CA GLY A 24 16.88 0.70 2.85
C GLY A 24 16.31 1.99 2.23
N GLN A 25 15.01 2.27 2.39
CA GLN A 25 14.36 3.46 1.86
C GLN A 25 13.68 4.27 2.96
N GLN A 26 13.79 5.60 2.86
CA GLN A 26 12.97 6.51 3.65
C GLN A 26 11.57 6.58 3.05
N VAL A 27 10.58 6.22 3.84
CA VAL A 27 9.16 6.21 3.48
C VAL A 27 8.47 7.35 4.22
N PHE A 28 7.73 8.16 3.46
CA PHE A 28 6.92 9.26 3.95
C PHE A 28 5.46 8.83 3.91
N ILE A 29 4.75 9.05 5.00
CA ILE A 29 3.35 8.63 5.17
C ILE A 29 2.56 9.86 5.59
N PRO A 30 2.01 10.61 4.62
CA PRO A 30 1.13 11.71 4.91
C PRO A 30 -0.17 11.22 5.58
N SER A 31 -0.69 12.03 6.51
CA SER A 31 -2.06 11.90 6.99
C SER A 31 -3.06 12.28 5.88
N LEU A 32 -4.36 12.14 6.14
CA LEU A 32 -5.37 12.62 5.19
C LEU A 32 -5.23 14.12 4.89
N GLU A 33 -4.97 14.94 5.91
CA GLU A 33 -4.73 16.39 5.75
C GLU A 33 -3.43 16.66 5.00
N GLY A 34 -2.37 15.91 5.29
CA GLY A 34 -1.12 15.99 4.54
C GLY A 34 -1.31 15.66 3.06
N TRP A 35 -2.09 14.63 2.75
CA TRP A 35 -2.43 14.28 1.37
C TRP A 35 -3.26 15.36 0.67
N LYS A 36 -4.22 15.99 1.36
CA LYS A 36 -4.98 17.12 0.78
C LYS A 36 -4.02 18.24 0.34
N ALA A 37 -3.13 18.69 1.23
CA ALA A 37 -2.16 19.73 0.91
C ALA A 37 -1.24 19.34 -0.26
N ILE A 38 -0.69 18.12 -0.24
CA ILE A 38 0.20 17.62 -1.30
C ILE A 38 -0.53 17.57 -2.66
N LEU A 39 -1.78 17.12 -2.69
CA LEU A 39 -2.53 16.93 -3.92
C LEU A 39 -3.04 18.23 -4.52
N ASP A 40 -3.26 19.26 -3.69
CA ASP A 40 -3.67 20.59 -4.16
C ASP A 40 -2.50 21.31 -4.84
N ASP A 41 -1.28 21.18 -4.29
CA ASP A 41 -0.08 21.78 -4.87
C ASP A 41 0.59 20.89 -5.94
N GLY A 42 0.34 19.58 -5.92
CA GLY A 42 1.00 18.57 -6.76
C GLY A 42 2.48 18.34 -6.44
N HIS A 43 2.96 18.90 -5.32
CA HIS A 43 4.35 18.88 -4.89
C HIS A 43 4.47 18.52 -3.40
N LEU A 44 5.63 18.01 -3.02
CA LEU A 44 6.03 17.86 -1.62
C LEU A 44 7.49 18.31 -1.49
N GLY A 45 7.75 19.29 -0.62
CA GLY A 45 9.08 19.89 -0.48
C GLY A 45 9.61 20.48 -1.80
N GLY A 46 8.74 21.07 -2.62
CA GLY A 46 9.09 21.64 -3.93
C GLY A 46 9.35 20.61 -5.05
N ILE A 47 9.30 19.31 -4.76
CA ILE A 47 9.50 18.24 -5.74
C ILE A 47 8.15 17.74 -6.26
N ARG A 48 8.04 17.54 -7.57
CA ARG A 48 6.81 17.12 -8.25
C ARG A 48 6.47 15.65 -8.00
N MET A 49 5.17 15.37 -7.86
CA MET A 49 4.63 14.01 -7.88
C MET A 49 4.60 13.38 -9.28
N THR A 50 4.89 12.08 -9.36
CA THR A 50 4.82 11.34 -10.63
C THR A 50 3.37 11.13 -11.10
N SER A 51 2.42 10.91 -10.17
CA SER A 51 1.03 10.62 -10.51
C SER A 51 0.04 11.13 -9.45
N PRO A 52 -0.18 12.46 -9.35
CA PRO A 52 -1.07 13.05 -8.35
C PRO A 52 -2.53 12.57 -8.49
N ASP A 53 -3.05 12.39 -9.71
CA ASP A 53 -4.44 11.94 -9.91
C ASP A 53 -4.65 10.50 -9.40
N ASN A 54 -3.68 9.61 -9.62
CA ASN A 54 -3.73 8.25 -9.08
C ASN A 54 -3.71 8.26 -7.54
N ALA A 55 -2.90 9.15 -6.95
CA ALA A 55 -2.87 9.32 -5.51
C ALA A 55 -4.20 9.87 -4.96
N ARG A 56 -4.81 10.85 -5.64
CA ARG A 56 -6.12 11.40 -5.30
C ARG A 56 -7.21 10.34 -5.33
N ALA A 57 -7.32 9.60 -6.43
CA ALA A 57 -8.29 8.52 -6.58
C ALA A 57 -8.08 7.41 -5.52
N PHE A 58 -6.82 7.11 -5.18
CA PHE A 58 -6.51 6.16 -4.12
C PHE A 58 -6.99 6.65 -2.75
N VAL A 59 -6.67 7.90 -2.38
CA VAL A 59 -7.05 8.49 -1.09
C VAL A 59 -8.57 8.49 -0.95
N GLU A 60 -9.29 8.98 -1.96
CA GLU A 60 -10.76 9.01 -1.96
C GLU A 60 -11.38 7.62 -1.80
N LYS A 61 -10.82 6.60 -2.45
CA LYS A 61 -11.35 5.23 -2.42
C LYS A 61 -11.05 4.49 -1.12
N TYR A 62 -9.83 4.62 -0.59
CA TYR A 62 -9.31 3.69 0.42
C TYR A 62 -9.09 4.29 1.80
N PHE A 63 -9.04 5.62 1.98
CA PHE A 63 -8.76 6.20 3.31
C PHE A 63 -9.89 6.01 4.33
N ARG A 64 -11.04 5.50 3.91
CA ARG A 64 -12.09 5.00 4.83
C ARG A 64 -11.66 3.79 5.65
N TYR A 65 -10.59 3.08 5.26
CA TYR A 65 -10.05 1.94 5.97
C TYR A 65 -8.85 2.36 6.83
N GLU A 66 -8.96 2.23 8.15
CA GLU A 66 -7.90 2.64 9.08
C GLU A 66 -6.59 1.88 8.87
N ALA A 67 -6.62 0.66 8.33
CA ALA A 67 -5.41 -0.11 8.04
C ALA A 67 -4.69 0.32 6.76
N ILE A 68 -5.35 1.08 5.86
CA ILE A 68 -4.81 1.41 4.54
C ILE A 68 -4.20 2.82 4.55
N ARG A 69 -2.99 2.94 4.01
CA ARG A 69 -2.29 4.21 3.82
C ARG A 69 -1.77 4.30 2.38
N LEU A 70 -1.40 5.51 1.99
CA LEU A 70 -0.63 5.75 0.78
C LEU A 70 0.71 6.35 1.19
N GLY A 71 1.79 5.63 0.90
CA GLY A 71 3.16 6.05 1.18
C GLY A 71 3.76 6.80 0.01
N LEU A 72 4.87 7.49 0.29
CA LEU A 72 5.69 8.22 -0.67
C LEU A 72 7.16 7.83 -0.50
N VAL A 73 7.86 7.64 -1.61
CA VAL A 73 9.32 7.53 -1.67
C VAL A 73 9.87 8.48 -2.71
N LEU A 74 11.02 9.08 -2.40
CA LEU A 74 11.77 9.89 -3.35
C LEU A 74 12.68 8.96 -4.15
N LEU A 75 12.31 8.70 -5.40
CA LEU A 75 13.06 7.82 -6.28
C LEU A 75 13.43 8.58 -7.55
N ARG A 76 14.74 8.68 -7.83
CA ARG A 76 15.30 9.40 -8.99
C ARG A 76 14.79 10.85 -9.08
N GLY A 77 14.75 11.55 -7.95
CA GLY A 77 14.35 12.96 -7.87
C GLY A 77 12.86 13.23 -8.08
N ARG A 78 12.00 12.20 -8.01
CA ARG A 78 10.54 12.35 -8.10
C ARG A 78 9.84 11.61 -6.98
N TRP A 79 8.68 12.11 -6.57
CA TRP A 79 7.83 11.43 -5.61
C TRP A 79 7.01 10.33 -6.29
N TRP A 80 7.14 9.11 -5.76
CA TRP A 80 6.35 7.96 -6.14
C TRP A 80 5.45 7.56 -4.99
N SER A 81 4.16 7.44 -5.27
CA SER A 81 3.19 6.93 -4.32
C SER A 81 3.04 5.43 -4.46
N PHE A 82 2.81 4.74 -3.35
CA PHE A 82 2.54 3.31 -3.34
C PHE A 82 1.60 2.93 -2.19
N PRO A 83 0.71 1.95 -2.39
CA PRO A 83 -0.22 1.54 -1.35
C PRO A 83 0.50 0.85 -0.20
N LEU A 84 0.05 1.14 1.01
CA LEU A 84 0.55 0.58 2.24
C LEU A 84 -0.59 -0.05 3.03
N LEU A 85 -0.29 -1.19 3.62
CA LEU A 85 -1.17 -1.90 4.53
C LEU A 85 -0.52 -2.02 5.90
N CYS A 86 -1.16 -1.49 6.94
CA CYS A 86 -0.78 -1.68 8.33
C CYS A 86 -1.50 -2.91 8.93
N VAL A 87 -0.74 -3.93 9.33
CA VAL A 87 -1.23 -5.10 10.08
C VAL A 87 -0.33 -5.27 11.31
N GLU A 88 -0.94 -5.26 12.50
CA GLU A 88 -0.22 -5.44 13.78
C GLU A 88 0.97 -4.47 13.95
N GLY A 89 0.82 -3.25 13.44
CA GLY A 89 1.87 -2.21 13.47
C GLY A 89 2.98 -2.38 12.41
N HIS A 90 2.94 -3.44 11.60
CA HIS A 90 3.83 -3.64 10.46
C HIS A 90 3.22 -3.09 9.16
N LEU A 91 4.05 -2.47 8.33
CA LEU A 91 3.62 -1.88 7.05
C LEU A 91 4.09 -2.74 5.88
N TYR A 92 3.13 -3.19 5.08
CA TYR A 92 3.36 -3.99 3.88
C TYR A 92 3.11 -3.13 2.65
N ARG A 93 3.97 -3.21 1.63
CA ARG A 93 3.72 -2.53 0.34
C ARG A 93 2.91 -3.46 -0.55
N VAL A 94 1.71 -3.02 -0.94
CA VAL A 94 0.69 -3.92 -1.46
C VAL A 94 0.04 -3.41 -2.72
N HIS A 95 -0.60 -4.32 -3.44
CA HIS A 95 -1.63 -4.03 -4.42
C HIS A 95 -3.00 -4.38 -3.83
N PHE A 96 -3.98 -3.51 -3.99
CA PHE A 96 -5.34 -3.77 -3.55
C PHE A 96 -6.21 -4.26 -4.70
N GLU A 97 -6.81 -5.44 -4.56
CA GLU A 97 -7.66 -6.07 -5.57
C GLU A 97 -8.88 -6.76 -4.97
N ASP A 98 -9.95 -6.88 -5.76
CA ASP A 98 -11.08 -7.74 -5.41
C ASP A 98 -10.68 -9.21 -5.64
N VAL A 99 -10.81 -10.05 -4.60
CA VAL A 99 -10.51 -11.47 -4.72
C VAL A 99 -11.75 -12.29 -5.05
N ILE A 100 -11.59 -13.15 -6.06
CA ILE A 100 -12.55 -14.17 -6.46
C ILE A 100 -12.07 -15.52 -5.91
N CYS A 101 -12.94 -16.24 -5.21
CA CYS A 101 -12.62 -17.55 -4.67
C CYS A 101 -12.35 -18.55 -5.79
N GLU A 102 -11.24 -19.30 -5.72
CA GLU A 102 -10.94 -20.36 -6.69
C GLU A 102 -11.79 -21.63 -6.50
N HIS A 103 -12.44 -21.78 -5.35
CA HIS A 103 -13.25 -22.97 -5.01
C HIS A 103 -14.72 -22.79 -5.40
N CYS A 104 -15.29 -21.61 -5.11
CA CYS A 104 -16.72 -21.35 -5.34
C CYS A 104 -16.99 -20.21 -6.33
N HIS A 105 -15.95 -19.58 -6.89
CA HIS A 105 -16.04 -18.48 -7.87
C HIS A 105 -16.79 -17.22 -7.39
N GLN A 106 -17.13 -17.14 -6.10
CA GLN A 106 -17.77 -15.97 -5.51
C GLN A 106 -16.78 -14.86 -5.21
N ARG A 107 -17.23 -13.60 -5.37
CA ARG A 107 -16.45 -12.43 -4.96
C ARG A 107 -16.39 -12.37 -3.44
N CYS A 108 -15.18 -12.42 -2.91
CA CYS A 108 -14.93 -12.43 -1.47
C CYS A 108 -14.71 -11.00 -0.92
N GLY A 109 -14.40 -10.02 -1.79
CA GLY A 109 -14.32 -8.58 -1.49
C GLY A 109 -12.94 -7.98 -1.77
N LEU A 110 -12.64 -6.85 -1.11
CA LEU A 110 -11.35 -6.16 -1.19
C LEU A 110 -10.25 -6.87 -0.38
N SER A 111 -9.13 -7.10 -1.03
CA SER A 111 -7.94 -7.74 -0.46
C SER A 111 -6.66 -6.96 -0.78
N ALA A 112 -5.54 -7.32 -0.14
CA ALA A 112 -4.21 -6.81 -0.46
C ALA A 112 -3.23 -7.95 -0.74
N THR A 113 -2.51 -7.86 -1.85
CA THR A 113 -1.44 -8.79 -2.27
C THR A 113 -0.07 -8.10 -2.24
N PRO A 114 1.04 -8.86 -2.14
CA PRO A 114 2.37 -8.30 -2.36
C PRO A 114 2.47 -7.62 -3.72
N ASP A 115 3.00 -6.38 -3.77
CA ASP A 115 3.31 -5.68 -5.01
C ASP A 115 4.81 -5.47 -5.16
N THR A 116 5.47 -6.35 -5.91
CA THR A 116 6.91 -6.29 -6.17
C THR A 116 7.35 -4.97 -6.82
N VAL A 117 6.49 -4.30 -7.60
CA VAL A 117 6.81 -3.00 -8.21
C VAL A 117 6.91 -1.92 -7.14
N CYS A 118 6.08 -1.98 -6.09
CA CYS A 118 6.13 -1.06 -4.97
C CYS A 118 7.43 -1.21 -4.12
N TYR A 119 8.19 -2.30 -4.29
CA TYR A 119 9.50 -2.50 -3.67
C TYR A 119 10.67 -2.03 -4.55
N ALA A 120 10.41 -1.35 -5.66
CA ALA A 120 11.46 -0.82 -6.53
C ALA A 120 12.47 0.05 -5.77
N GLY A 121 13.76 -0.26 -5.95
CA GLY A 121 14.86 0.46 -5.31
C GLY A 121 15.18 0.07 -3.86
N THR A 122 14.50 -0.95 -3.30
CA THR A 122 14.84 -1.53 -1.98
C THR A 122 16.00 -2.54 -2.05
N GLY A 123 16.24 -3.13 -3.22
CA GLY A 123 17.22 -4.20 -3.42
C GLY A 123 16.72 -5.59 -3.03
N LEU A 124 15.48 -5.72 -2.55
CA LEU A 124 14.88 -7.02 -2.27
C LEU A 124 14.58 -7.78 -3.57
N SER A 125 14.85 -9.08 -3.55
CA SER A 125 14.40 -10.02 -4.57
C SER A 125 12.89 -10.27 -4.46
N VAL A 126 12.30 -10.79 -5.54
CA VAL A 126 10.89 -11.21 -5.54
C VAL A 126 10.63 -12.23 -4.44
N ALA A 127 11.51 -13.21 -4.26
CA ALA A 127 11.36 -14.23 -3.23
C ALA A 127 11.34 -13.63 -1.81
N GLU A 128 12.20 -12.65 -1.54
CA GLU A 128 12.22 -11.95 -0.24
C GLU A 128 10.94 -11.16 -0.01
N VAL A 129 10.40 -10.47 -1.02
CA VAL A 129 9.12 -9.77 -0.92
C VAL A 129 8.00 -10.75 -0.55
N TYR A 130 7.86 -11.87 -1.26
CA TYR A 130 6.82 -12.86 -0.95
C TYR A 130 7.01 -13.50 0.44
N ALA A 131 8.25 -13.76 0.86
CA ALA A 131 8.53 -14.29 2.20
C ALA A 131 8.08 -13.37 3.34
N GLU A 132 7.99 -12.05 3.12
CA GLU A 132 7.40 -11.14 4.12
C GLU A 132 5.91 -11.39 4.33
N PHE A 133 5.21 -11.72 3.25
CA PHE A 133 3.76 -11.94 3.26
C PHE A 133 3.38 -13.35 3.69
N GLU A 134 4.28 -14.33 3.59
CA GLU A 134 4.07 -15.68 4.12
C GLU A 134 3.86 -15.68 5.65
N ARG A 135 4.28 -14.62 6.34
CA ARG A 135 4.02 -14.43 7.77
C ARG A 135 2.55 -14.08 8.05
N LEU A 136 1.82 -13.61 7.06
CA LEU A 136 0.39 -13.31 7.19
C LEU A 136 -0.42 -14.60 7.07
N GLY A 137 -1.37 -14.78 7.98
CA GLY A 137 -2.23 -15.97 7.98
C GLY A 137 -3.07 -16.07 6.70
N VAL A 138 -3.01 -17.23 6.02
CA VAL A 138 -3.85 -17.54 4.87
C VAL A 138 -5.32 -17.51 5.28
N LYS A 139 -6.11 -16.72 4.56
CA LYS A 139 -7.53 -16.54 4.86
C LYS A 139 -8.40 -17.56 4.15
N GLN A 140 -9.54 -17.86 4.75
CA GLN A 140 -10.59 -18.70 4.18
C GLN A 140 -11.60 -17.84 3.39
N CYS A 141 -12.19 -18.43 2.37
CA CYS A 141 -13.31 -17.84 1.65
C CYS A 141 -14.51 -17.69 2.61
N PRO A 142 -15.14 -16.51 2.70
CA PRO A 142 -16.30 -16.31 3.57
C PRO A 142 -17.55 -17.08 3.09
N HIS A 143 -17.59 -17.50 1.83
CA HIS A 143 -18.75 -18.19 1.23
C HIS A 143 -18.66 -19.72 1.33
N CYS A 144 -17.47 -20.29 1.15
CA CYS A 144 -17.29 -21.75 1.10
C CYS A 144 -16.22 -22.28 2.06
N SER A 145 -15.61 -21.43 2.88
CA SER A 145 -14.51 -21.76 3.82
C SER A 145 -13.23 -22.33 3.17
N GLY A 146 -13.15 -22.39 1.84
CA GLY A 146 -11.96 -22.84 1.12
C GLY A 146 -10.76 -21.92 1.35
N LEU A 147 -9.58 -22.49 1.60
CA LEU A 147 -8.35 -21.72 1.81
C LEU A 147 -7.91 -21.04 0.52
N LEU A 148 -7.63 -19.73 0.58
CA LEU A 148 -7.23 -18.92 -0.58
C LEU A 148 -5.70 -18.84 -0.71
N ARG A 149 -5.05 -20.00 -0.85
CA ARG A 149 -3.58 -20.12 -0.81
C ARG A 149 -2.87 -19.35 -1.92
N ARG A 150 -3.48 -19.26 -3.10
CA ARG A 150 -2.86 -18.62 -4.28
C ARG A 150 -2.69 -17.11 -4.14
N ARG A 151 -3.40 -16.48 -3.21
CA ARG A 151 -3.47 -15.01 -3.15
C ARG A 151 -2.56 -14.43 -2.07
N GLN A 152 -2.21 -15.19 -1.01
CA GLN A 152 -1.45 -14.67 0.14
C GLN A 152 -1.97 -13.30 0.62
N THR A 153 -3.30 -13.16 0.67
CA THR A 153 -3.98 -11.87 0.83
C THR A 153 -4.44 -11.57 2.25
N ALA A 154 -4.33 -10.30 2.65
CA ALA A 154 -5.08 -9.74 3.77
C ALA A 154 -6.45 -9.20 3.32
N TRP A 155 -7.50 -9.35 4.15
CA TRP A 155 -8.88 -8.90 3.87
C TRP A 155 -9.18 -7.52 4.48
N PHE A 156 -9.85 -6.65 3.73
CA PHE A 156 -10.22 -5.28 4.18
C PHE A 156 -11.72 -5.00 4.21
N ALA A 157 -12.52 -5.72 3.44
CA ALA A 157 -13.96 -5.57 3.45
C ALA A 157 -14.61 -6.77 4.16
N PRO A 158 -15.66 -6.57 4.98
CA PRO A 158 -16.54 -7.68 5.30
C PRO A 158 -17.10 -8.26 3.99
N PRO A 159 -17.38 -9.58 3.94
CA PRO A 159 -17.96 -10.20 2.75
C PRO A 159 -19.18 -9.41 2.29
N VAL A 160 -19.31 -9.24 0.98
CA VAL A 160 -20.59 -8.83 0.40
C VAL A 160 -21.57 -9.95 0.77
N VAL A 161 -22.47 -9.65 1.69
CA VAL A 161 -23.60 -10.52 1.98
C VAL A 161 -24.56 -10.29 0.82
N ASP A 162 -24.54 -11.17 -0.18
CA ASP A 162 -25.58 -11.18 -1.21
C ASP A 162 -26.88 -11.61 -0.53
N GLY A 163 -27.61 -10.61 -0.07
CA GLY A 163 -28.83 -10.73 0.72
C GLY A 163 -29.78 -9.58 0.41
N ALA A 164 -30.13 -9.43 -0.87
CA ALA A 164 -31.34 -8.72 -1.29
C ALA A 164 -31.99 -9.50 -2.43
N SER A 165 -32.36 -10.75 -2.12
CA SER A 165 -33.44 -11.43 -2.82
C SER A 165 -34.72 -11.15 -2.03
N SER A 166 -35.50 -10.19 -2.49
CA SER A 166 -36.93 -10.07 -2.17
C SER A 166 -37.67 -9.75 -3.45
#